data_AF-A0A536WCK9-F1
#
_entry.id   AF-A0A536WCK9-F1
#
_cell.length_a   1.000
_cell.length_b   1.000
_cell.length_c   1.000
_cell.angle_alpha   90.00
_cell.angle_beta   90.00
_cell.angle_gamma   90.00
#
_symmetry.space_group_name_H-M   'P 1'
#
loop_
_entity.id
_entity.type
_entity.pdbx_description
1 polymer ?
#
loop_
_entity_poly.entity_id
_entity_poly.type
_entity_poly.pdbx_seq_one_letter_code
_entity_poly.pdbx_strand_id
1 'polypeptide(L)'
;MFVVPSVVTNPFYMKGAIDPFRDLAPVIHLDDASMVLIAHPSFAPSTVAELIAEIKAHPGRVTCGASGALPSVGCELLRAHAGADLLMVMYKGNAPALNALMAGEINLLFDVVNIAAGHVKSGRVKAIATTAPRRSSGPLGELPLMAETIPGFELVTWHGVMAAPATPRPLVERVNRELNAVLMRADVRERFANSGLQITGGTPEDFARSLRRDYDKYGAALRAAGVQPE
;
A
#
# COMPACT_ATOMS: atom_id res chain seq x y z
N MET A 1 -18.77 3.63 -5.87
CA MET A 1 -18.02 2.51 -5.29
C MET A 1 -16.66 3.03 -4.87
N PHE A 2 -16.27 2.80 -3.61
CA PHE A 2 -14.90 3.03 -3.15
C PHE A 2 -14.00 1.91 -3.69
N VAL A 3 -12.83 2.27 -4.20
CA VAL A 3 -11.90 1.33 -4.84
C VAL A 3 -10.46 1.54 -4.35
N VAL A 4 -9.69 0.46 -4.41
CA VAL A 4 -8.28 0.35 -4.02
C VAL A 4 -7.51 -0.34 -5.16
N PRO A 5 -6.16 -0.45 -5.12
CA PRO A 5 -5.38 -1.01 -6.23
C PRO A 5 -5.76 -2.44 -6.62
N SER A 6 -6.43 -3.20 -5.75
CA SER A 6 -6.95 -4.53 -6.11
C SER A 6 -7.86 -4.52 -7.32
N VAL A 7 -8.56 -3.40 -7.60
CA VAL A 7 -9.42 -3.28 -8.78
C VAL A 7 -8.62 -3.39 -10.09
N VAL A 8 -7.34 -3.01 -10.10
CA VAL A 8 -6.45 -3.12 -11.27
C VAL A 8 -5.54 -4.35 -11.23
N THR A 9 -5.35 -4.99 -10.07
CA THR A 9 -4.53 -6.22 -9.98
C THR A 9 -5.35 -7.51 -10.04
N ASN A 10 -6.56 -7.54 -9.50
CA ASN A 10 -7.41 -8.74 -9.45
C ASN A 10 -7.67 -9.38 -10.83
N PRO A 11 -7.82 -8.64 -11.94
CA PRO A 11 -7.94 -9.24 -13.27
C PRO A 11 -6.80 -10.18 -13.68
N PHE A 12 -5.63 -10.08 -13.04
CA PHE A 12 -4.51 -10.99 -13.26
C PHE A 12 -4.52 -12.23 -12.37
N TYR A 13 -5.28 -12.22 -11.28
CA TYR A 13 -5.31 -13.29 -10.28
C TYR A 13 -6.59 -14.12 -10.32
N MET A 14 -7.74 -13.54 -10.69
CA MET A 14 -9.04 -14.19 -10.56
C MET A 14 -9.77 -14.24 -11.89
N LYS A 15 -10.20 -15.43 -12.30
CA LYS A 15 -11.13 -15.55 -13.43
C LYS A 15 -12.46 -14.89 -13.08
N GLY A 16 -12.89 -13.94 -13.91
CA GLY A 16 -14.16 -13.22 -13.71
C GLY A 16 -14.09 -12.04 -12.73
N ALA A 17 -12.89 -11.55 -12.39
CA ALA A 17 -12.76 -10.26 -11.72
C ALA A 17 -13.46 -9.14 -12.51
N ILE A 18 -13.93 -8.12 -11.78
CA ILE A 18 -14.44 -6.88 -12.38
C ILE A 18 -13.36 -6.28 -13.28
N ASP A 19 -13.71 -5.97 -14.53
CA ASP A 19 -12.83 -5.21 -15.42
C ASP A 19 -12.95 -3.71 -15.06
N PRO A 20 -11.88 -3.07 -14.56
CA PRO A 20 -11.95 -1.68 -14.11
C PRO A 20 -12.22 -0.68 -15.24
N PHE A 21 -12.04 -1.06 -16.51
CA PHE A 21 -12.21 -0.17 -17.66
C PHE A 21 -13.52 -0.40 -18.40
N ARG A 22 -14.06 -1.62 -18.35
CA ARG A 22 -15.37 -1.96 -18.95
C ARG A 22 -16.52 -1.84 -17.96
N ASP A 23 -16.32 -2.34 -16.75
CA ASP A 23 -17.40 -2.55 -15.78
C ASP A 23 -17.53 -1.39 -14.79
N LEU A 24 -16.67 -0.36 -14.89
CA LEU A 24 -16.64 0.80 -14.00
C LEU A 24 -16.28 2.08 -14.76
N ALA A 25 -16.74 3.22 -14.22
CA ALA A 25 -16.38 4.55 -14.70
C ALA A 25 -15.58 5.31 -13.62
N PRO A 26 -14.35 5.79 -13.89
CA PRO A 26 -13.59 6.58 -12.93
C PRO A 26 -14.32 7.86 -12.52
N VAL A 27 -14.27 8.22 -11.24
CA VAL A 27 -14.84 9.48 -10.73
C VAL A 27 -13.76 10.38 -10.16
N ILE A 28 -12.95 9.90 -9.21
CA ILE A 28 -11.88 10.71 -8.58
C ILE A 28 -10.81 9.82 -7.92
N HIS A 29 -9.57 10.27 -7.97
CA HIS A 29 -8.46 9.78 -7.16
C HIS A 29 -8.47 10.56 -5.84
N LEU A 30 -8.83 9.93 -4.72
CA LEU A 30 -8.98 10.63 -3.45
C LEU A 30 -7.64 10.99 -2.84
N ASP A 31 -6.77 10.00 -2.67
CA ASP A 31 -5.49 10.12 -1.99
C ASP A 31 -4.52 9.00 -2.36
N ASP A 32 -3.24 9.30 -2.17
CA ASP A 32 -2.17 8.32 -2.06
C ASP A 32 -1.84 8.07 -0.58
N ALA A 33 -1.47 6.83 -0.25
CA ALA A 33 -0.98 6.47 1.07
C ALA A 33 0.29 5.62 0.94
N SER A 34 1.32 6.00 1.68
CA SER A 34 2.53 5.19 1.78
C SER A 34 2.35 4.08 2.80
N MET A 35 3.11 3.01 2.63
CA MET A 35 3.22 1.96 3.62
C MET A 35 4.36 2.26 4.59
N VAL A 36 4.34 1.55 5.71
CA VAL A 36 5.39 1.56 6.72
C VAL A 36 5.79 0.11 6.96
N LEU A 37 7.09 -0.14 6.95
CA LEU A 37 7.62 -1.40 7.44
C LEU A 37 7.63 -1.36 8.97
N ILE A 38 6.77 -2.16 9.57
CA ILE A 38 6.65 -2.31 11.02
C ILE A 38 7.17 -3.67 11.45
N ALA A 39 7.61 -3.74 12.71
CA ALA A 39 8.17 -4.93 13.32
C ALA A 39 7.59 -5.15 14.72
N HIS A 40 7.65 -6.40 15.19
CA HIS A 40 7.36 -6.70 16.58
C HIS A 40 8.38 -5.97 17.49
N PRO A 41 7.98 -5.42 18.66
CA PRO A 41 8.88 -4.61 19.49
C PRO A 41 10.17 -5.33 19.94
N SER A 42 10.13 -6.65 20.14
CA SER A 42 11.30 -7.44 20.55
C SER A 42 12.23 -7.85 19.40
N PHE A 43 11.83 -7.63 18.14
CA PHE A 43 12.66 -7.97 17.00
C PHE A 43 13.84 -6.99 16.93
N ALA A 44 15.09 -7.47 17.03
CA ALA A 44 16.24 -6.59 17.29
C ALA A 44 16.47 -5.50 16.22
N PRO A 45 16.44 -5.78 14.90
CA PRO A 45 16.66 -4.77 13.88
C PRO A 45 15.73 -3.57 14.00
N SER A 46 16.29 -2.37 13.92
CA SER A 46 15.57 -1.10 14.00
C SER A 46 15.86 -0.19 12.80
N THR A 47 16.80 -0.56 11.95
CA THR A 47 17.07 0.10 10.66
C THR A 47 16.94 -0.88 9.50
N VAL A 48 16.76 -0.35 8.28
CA VAL A 48 16.70 -1.18 7.06
C VAL A 48 18.01 -1.93 6.82
N ALA A 49 19.15 -1.30 7.13
CA ALA A 49 20.47 -1.93 7.01
C ALA A 49 20.66 -3.10 8.00
N GLU A 50 20.28 -2.92 9.27
CA GLU A 50 20.29 -3.98 10.27
C GLU A 50 19.36 -5.12 9.88
N LEU A 51 18.18 -4.80 9.35
CA LEU A 51 17.23 -5.80 8.89
C LEU A 51 17.80 -6.63 7.74
N ILE A 52 18.43 -6.00 6.74
CA ILE A 52 19.08 -6.71 5.64
C ILE A 52 20.21 -7.61 6.17
N ALA A 53 21.00 -7.12 7.13
CA ALA A 53 22.05 -7.92 7.76
C ALA A 53 21.48 -9.14 8.51
N GLU A 54 20.38 -8.95 9.26
CA GLU A 54 19.68 -10.02 9.98
C GLU A 54 19.14 -11.10 9.03
N ILE A 55 18.49 -10.70 7.93
CA ILE A 55 17.99 -11.63 6.91
C ILE A 55 19.15 -12.44 6.30
N LYS A 56 20.28 -11.78 6.00
CA LYS A 56 21.47 -12.44 5.44
C LYS A 56 22.13 -13.40 6.43
N ALA A 57 22.21 -13.03 7.70
CA ALA A 57 22.80 -13.86 8.75
C ALA A 57 21.94 -15.08 9.09
N HIS A 58 20.62 -14.95 8.92
CA HIS A 58 19.64 -15.97 9.29
C HIS A 58 18.60 -16.26 8.19
N PRO A 59 19.02 -16.77 7.02
CA PRO A 59 18.10 -17.05 5.91
C PRO A 59 16.94 -17.96 6.34
N GLY A 60 15.72 -17.58 5.97
CA GLY A 60 14.49 -18.32 6.26
C GLY A 60 13.97 -18.19 7.70
N ARG A 61 14.68 -17.47 8.60
CA ARG A 61 14.25 -17.26 10.00
C ARG A 61 13.45 -15.98 10.20
N VAL A 62 13.75 -14.93 9.42
CA VAL A 62 12.99 -13.67 9.47
C VAL A 62 11.69 -13.86 8.72
N THR A 63 10.57 -13.60 9.39
CA THR A 63 9.21 -13.74 8.84
C THR A 63 8.61 -12.39 8.48
N CYS A 64 7.87 -12.34 7.37
CA CYS A 64 7.15 -11.17 6.90
C CYS A 64 5.70 -11.53 6.59
N GLY A 65 4.77 -10.91 7.30
CA GLY A 65 3.33 -11.09 7.07
C GLY A 65 2.89 -10.43 5.77
N ALA A 66 2.11 -11.15 4.99
CA ALA A 66 1.54 -10.68 3.74
C ALA A 66 0.01 -10.84 3.76
N SER A 67 -0.69 -9.72 3.61
CA SER A 67 -2.15 -9.63 3.77
C SER A 67 -2.90 -9.19 2.50
N GLY A 68 -2.21 -9.17 1.35
CA GLY A 68 -2.74 -8.72 0.06
C GLY A 68 -1.60 -8.34 -0.89
N ALA A 69 -1.94 -7.80 -2.06
CA ALA A 69 -0.99 -7.55 -3.15
C ALA A 69 0.22 -6.69 -2.72
N LEU A 70 0.00 -5.50 -2.15
CA LEU A 70 1.11 -4.61 -1.79
C LEU A 70 1.97 -5.15 -0.64
N PRO A 71 1.43 -5.63 0.50
CA PRO A 71 2.24 -6.30 1.52
C PRO A 71 3.07 -7.47 0.98
N SER A 72 2.48 -8.32 0.12
CA SER A 72 3.22 -9.41 -0.54
C SER A 72 4.39 -8.88 -1.37
N VAL A 73 4.15 -7.86 -2.21
CA VAL A 73 5.20 -7.22 -3.00
C VAL A 73 6.29 -6.62 -2.11
N GLY A 74 5.92 -5.97 -1.00
CA GLY A 74 6.88 -5.42 -0.04
C GLY A 74 7.81 -6.49 0.54
N CYS A 75 7.27 -7.62 1.00
CA CYS A 75 8.07 -8.74 1.51
C CYS A 75 8.99 -9.33 0.42
N GLU A 76 8.48 -9.51 -0.79
CA GLU A 76 9.25 -10.04 -1.93
C GLU A 76 10.38 -9.11 -2.38
N LEU A 77 10.12 -7.79 -2.47
CA LEU A 77 11.14 -6.79 -2.77
C LEU A 77 12.24 -6.79 -1.70
N LEU A 78 11.86 -6.85 -0.42
CA LEU A 78 12.81 -6.93 0.68
C LEU A 78 13.67 -8.20 0.59
N ARG A 79 13.07 -9.36 0.31
CA ARG A 79 13.80 -10.63 0.10
C ARG A 79 14.79 -10.51 -1.06
N ALA A 80 14.35 -9.99 -2.20
CA ALA A 80 15.17 -9.83 -3.39
C ALA A 80 16.37 -8.91 -3.12
N HIS A 81 16.16 -7.77 -2.46
CA HIS A 81 17.24 -6.83 -2.12
C HIS A 81 18.18 -7.34 -1.03
N ALA A 82 17.66 -8.12 -0.07
CA ALA A 82 18.51 -8.79 0.91
C ALA A 82 19.39 -9.86 0.25
N GLY A 83 18.99 -10.44 -0.88
CA GLY A 83 19.73 -11.52 -1.53
C GLY A 83 19.84 -12.78 -0.67
N ALA A 84 18.93 -12.95 0.29
CA ALA A 84 18.85 -14.05 1.23
C ALA A 84 17.37 -14.34 1.55
N ASP A 85 17.10 -15.55 2.00
CA ASP A 85 15.72 -16.02 2.18
C ASP A 85 15.02 -15.32 3.35
N LEU A 86 13.76 -14.94 3.13
CA LEU A 86 12.86 -14.32 4.09
C LEU A 86 11.50 -15.02 3.94
N LEU A 87 10.98 -15.53 5.06
CA LEU A 87 9.79 -16.36 5.06
C LEU A 87 8.54 -15.48 5.00
N MET A 88 7.89 -15.46 3.84
CA MET A 88 6.60 -14.79 3.67
C MET A 88 5.46 -15.65 4.25
N VAL A 89 4.66 -15.07 5.14
CA VAL A 89 3.52 -15.75 5.79
C VAL A 89 2.22 -15.11 5.31
N MET A 90 1.37 -15.89 4.64
CA MET A 90 0.12 -15.40 4.04
C MET A 90 -1.02 -15.34 5.07
N TYR A 91 -1.68 -14.18 5.15
CA TYR A 91 -2.85 -13.94 6.01
C TYR A 91 -4.08 -13.57 5.18
N LYS A 92 -5.26 -13.94 5.69
CA LYS A 92 -6.57 -13.59 5.10
C LYS A 92 -6.98 -12.15 5.45
N GLY A 93 -6.16 -11.18 5.05
CA GLY A 93 -6.37 -9.75 5.29
C GLY A 93 -5.48 -9.17 6.38
N ASN A 94 -5.50 -7.83 6.49
CA ASN A 94 -4.49 -7.08 7.25
C ASN A 94 -4.65 -7.18 8.77
N ALA A 95 -5.89 -7.19 9.29
CA ALA A 95 -6.13 -7.28 10.72
C ALA A 95 -5.57 -8.58 11.35
N PRO A 96 -5.78 -9.78 10.76
CA PRO A 96 -5.09 -10.99 11.23
C PRO A 96 -3.57 -10.89 11.22
N ALA A 97 -2.96 -10.33 10.17
CA ALA A 97 -1.51 -10.17 10.07
C ALA A 97 -0.96 -9.23 11.15
N LEU A 98 -1.62 -8.08 11.37
CA LEU A 98 -1.23 -7.12 12.40
C LEU A 98 -1.35 -7.70 13.81
N ASN A 99 -2.38 -8.51 14.07
CA ASN A 99 -2.53 -9.21 15.35
C ASN A 99 -1.40 -10.23 15.56
N ALA A 100 -1.07 -11.02 14.54
CA ALA A 100 0.06 -11.96 14.61
C ALA A 100 1.40 -11.24 14.83
N LEU A 101 1.60 -10.08 14.20
CA LEU A 101 2.77 -9.23 14.45
C LEU A 101 2.82 -8.79 15.91
N MET A 102 1.72 -8.26 16.45
CA MET A 102 1.66 -7.82 17.85
C MET A 102 1.82 -8.97 18.86
N ALA A 103 1.43 -10.19 18.48
CA ALA A 103 1.62 -11.39 19.28
C ALA A 103 3.05 -11.97 19.19
N GLY A 104 3.87 -11.47 18.26
CA GLY A 104 5.23 -11.97 18.03
C GLY A 104 5.29 -13.27 17.23
N GLU A 105 4.20 -13.66 16.56
CA GLU A 105 4.16 -14.83 15.67
C GLU A 105 4.92 -14.58 14.36
N ILE A 106 4.98 -13.31 13.93
CA ILE A 106 5.77 -12.85 12.78
C ILE A 106 6.66 -11.67 13.18
N ASN A 107 7.75 -11.45 12.44
CA ASN A 107 8.71 -10.39 12.75
C ASN A 107 8.35 -9.06 12.11
N LEU A 108 7.84 -9.07 10.87
CA LEU A 108 7.66 -7.90 10.03
C LEU A 108 6.28 -7.87 9.38
N LEU A 109 5.78 -6.66 9.08
CA LEU A 109 4.61 -6.42 8.24
C LEU A 109 4.78 -5.10 7.51
N PHE A 110 4.38 -5.04 6.24
CA PHE A 110 4.12 -3.77 5.58
C PHE A 110 2.66 -3.40 5.77
N ASP A 111 2.39 -2.26 6.40
CA ASP A 111 1.03 -1.79 6.65
C ASP A 111 0.87 -0.33 6.23
N VAL A 112 -0.37 0.10 5.98
CA VAL A 112 -0.69 1.48 5.61
C VAL A 112 -0.48 2.39 6.81
N VAL A 113 0.13 3.55 6.60
CA VAL A 113 0.53 4.48 7.67
C VAL A 113 -0.63 4.86 8.62
N ASN A 114 -1.86 5.02 8.10
CA ASN A 114 -3.03 5.38 8.90
C ASN A 114 -3.42 4.29 9.91
N ILE A 115 -3.19 3.02 9.59
CA ILE A 115 -3.42 1.88 10.49
C ILE A 115 -2.23 1.74 11.43
N ALA A 116 -1.01 1.70 10.89
CA ALA A 116 0.21 1.47 11.64
C ALA A 116 0.47 2.54 12.72
N ALA A 117 0.22 3.82 12.42
CA ALA A 117 0.62 4.95 13.27
C ALA A 117 0.08 4.86 14.69
N GLY A 118 -1.17 4.43 14.89
CA GLY A 118 -1.74 4.27 16.23
C GLY A 118 -1.05 3.16 17.03
N HIS A 119 -0.74 2.04 16.39
CA HIS A 119 -0.04 0.93 17.03
C HIS A 119 1.41 1.27 17.37
N VAL A 120 2.12 1.95 16.46
CA VAL A 120 3.48 2.46 16.68
C VAL A 120 3.53 3.44 17.84
N LYS A 121 2.64 4.45 17.86
CA LYS A 121 2.55 5.44 18.96
C LYS A 121 2.26 4.79 20.31
N SER A 122 1.48 3.71 20.33
CA SER A 122 1.18 2.94 21.54
C SER A 122 2.28 1.95 21.96
N GLY A 123 3.35 1.79 21.17
CA GLY A 123 4.43 0.84 21.42
C GLY A 123 4.07 -0.63 21.19
N ARG A 124 2.88 -0.93 20.66
CA ARG A 124 2.45 -2.32 20.35
C ARG A 124 3.23 -2.95 19.20
N VAL A 125 3.73 -2.11 18.30
CA VAL A 125 4.70 -2.44 17.26
C VAL A 125 5.72 -1.30 17.18
N LYS A 126 6.84 -1.52 16.51
CA LYS A 126 7.78 -0.45 16.16
C LYS A 126 7.83 -0.25 14.65
N ALA A 127 8.11 0.96 14.19
CA ALA A 127 8.33 1.25 12.78
C ALA A 127 9.83 1.30 12.45
N ILE A 128 10.21 0.74 11.31
CA ILE A 128 11.59 0.73 10.81
C ILE A 128 11.79 1.84 9.77
N ALA A 129 10.93 1.88 8.75
CA ALA A 129 11.06 2.82 7.64
C ALA A 129 9.72 2.99 6.90
N THR A 130 9.57 4.14 6.22
CA THR A 130 8.46 4.37 5.29
C THR A 130 8.84 3.96 3.87
N THR A 131 7.87 3.51 3.10
CA THR A 131 7.99 3.17 1.68
C THR A 131 7.65 4.35 0.75
N ALA A 132 7.41 5.53 1.33
CA ALA A 132 7.13 6.76 0.60
C ALA A 132 8.32 7.18 -0.27
N PRO A 133 8.08 7.83 -1.43
CA PRO A 133 9.17 8.37 -2.25
C PRO A 133 9.89 9.55 -1.58
N ARG A 134 9.29 10.15 -0.55
CA ARG A 134 9.82 11.27 0.22
C ARG A 134 9.24 11.27 1.63
N ARG A 135 9.93 11.89 2.59
CA ARG A 135 9.42 12.03 3.96
C ARG A 135 8.14 12.87 3.97
N SER A 136 7.20 12.52 4.85
CA SER A 136 5.94 13.25 5.01
C SER A 136 5.99 14.13 6.27
N SER A 137 5.14 15.15 6.35
CA SER A 137 4.92 15.89 7.60
C SER A 137 3.80 15.29 8.46
N GLY A 138 3.28 14.12 8.08
CA GLY A 138 2.18 13.43 8.75
C GLY A 138 2.66 12.51 9.88
N PRO A 139 1.79 11.62 10.38
CA PRO A 139 2.17 10.58 11.32
C PRO A 139 3.38 9.78 10.82
N LEU A 140 4.34 9.56 11.71
CA LEU A 140 5.57 8.83 11.40
C LEU A 140 6.42 9.52 10.31
N GLY A 141 6.30 10.83 10.16
CA GLY A 141 7.06 11.64 9.20
C GLY A 141 8.57 11.70 9.46
N GLU A 142 8.98 11.37 10.68
CA GLU A 142 10.37 11.26 11.11
C GLU A 142 11.09 10.02 10.58
N LEU A 143 10.34 9.01 10.12
CA LEU A 143 10.91 7.73 9.70
C LEU A 143 11.90 7.90 8.53
N PRO A 144 12.97 7.08 8.50
CA PRO A 144 13.83 6.98 7.34
C PRO A 144 13.06 6.40 6.15
N LEU A 145 13.55 6.67 4.95
CA LEU A 145 12.98 6.10 3.73
C LEU A 145 13.61 4.73 3.48
N MET A 146 12.82 3.75 3.07
CA MET A 146 13.36 2.49 2.53
C MET A 146 14.36 2.76 1.39
N ALA A 147 14.07 3.78 0.57
CA ALA A 147 14.90 4.23 -0.54
C ALA A 147 16.31 4.72 -0.14
N GLU A 148 16.52 5.14 1.13
CA GLU A 148 17.84 5.57 1.62
C GLU A 148 18.82 4.38 1.71
N THR A 149 18.32 3.15 1.92
CA THR A 149 19.13 1.93 1.96
C THR A 149 18.95 1.07 0.71
N ILE A 150 17.76 1.10 0.11
CA ILE A 150 17.39 0.30 -1.06
C ILE A 150 16.98 1.25 -2.19
N PRO A 151 17.91 1.70 -3.04
CA PRO A 151 17.60 2.66 -4.10
C PRO A 151 16.45 2.21 -5.00
N GLY A 152 15.47 3.09 -5.20
CA GLY A 152 14.28 2.81 -6.01
C GLY A 152 13.17 2.04 -5.29
N PHE A 153 13.33 1.69 -4.01
CA PHE A 153 12.24 1.07 -3.24
C PHE A 153 11.11 2.08 -3.03
N GLU A 154 9.96 1.80 -3.61
CA GLU A 154 8.73 2.56 -3.44
C GLU A 154 7.54 1.60 -3.39
N LEU A 155 6.68 1.77 -2.38
CA LEU A 155 5.46 0.99 -2.24
C LEU A 155 4.35 1.91 -1.73
N VAL A 156 3.56 2.44 -2.66
CA VAL A 156 2.44 3.33 -2.37
C VAL A 156 1.13 2.67 -2.78
N THR A 157 0.09 2.88 -1.99
CA THR A 157 -1.30 2.56 -2.33
C THR A 157 -2.05 3.84 -2.62
N TRP A 158 -3.23 3.71 -3.23
CA TRP A 158 -4.14 4.83 -3.45
C TRP A 158 -5.58 4.43 -3.17
N HIS A 159 -6.44 5.43 -3.01
CA HIS A 159 -7.88 5.26 -2.85
C HIS A 159 -8.64 6.10 -3.88
N GLY A 160 -9.77 5.59 -4.35
CA GLY A 160 -10.56 6.29 -5.36
C GLY A 160 -12.04 5.97 -5.29
N VAL A 161 -12.80 6.70 -6.11
CA VAL A 161 -14.22 6.43 -6.33
C VAL A 161 -14.45 6.14 -7.81
N MET A 162 -15.20 5.08 -8.07
CA MET A 162 -15.70 4.73 -9.40
C MET A 162 -17.22 4.57 -9.37
N ALA A 163 -17.88 4.79 -10.49
CA ALA A 163 -19.32 4.63 -10.69
C ALA A 163 -19.62 3.44 -11.61
N ALA A 164 -20.91 3.09 -11.75
CA ALA A 164 -21.35 2.12 -12.74
C ALA A 164 -21.03 2.62 -14.17
N PRO A 165 -20.77 1.74 -15.15
CA PRO A 165 -20.23 2.14 -16.44
C PRO A 165 -21.21 2.97 -17.26
N ALA A 166 -22.51 2.74 -17.09
CA ALA A 166 -23.59 3.50 -17.75
C ALA A 166 -23.98 4.80 -17.02
N THR A 167 -23.21 5.25 -16.02
CA THR A 167 -23.53 6.49 -15.30
C THR A 167 -23.36 7.68 -16.26
N PRO A 168 -24.40 8.52 -16.46
CA PRO A 168 -24.31 9.69 -17.32
C PRO A 168 -23.13 10.61 -16.95
N ARG A 169 -22.38 11.04 -17.97
CA ARG A 169 -21.20 11.90 -17.80
C ARG A 169 -21.44 13.14 -16.92
N PRO A 170 -22.57 13.88 -17.06
CA PRO A 170 -22.83 15.04 -16.21
C PRO A 170 -22.98 14.69 -14.71
N LEU A 171 -23.42 13.47 -14.38
CA LEU A 171 -23.50 13.00 -12.99
C LEU A 171 -22.11 12.68 -12.44
N VAL A 172 -21.25 12.02 -13.25
CA VAL A 172 -19.85 11.77 -12.88
C VAL A 172 -19.11 13.08 -12.60
N GLU A 173 -19.24 14.06 -13.49
CA GLU A 173 -18.62 15.37 -13.35
C GLU A 173 -19.15 16.15 -12.13
N ARG A 174 -20.46 16.08 -11.89
CA ARG A 174 -21.06 16.67 -10.68
C ARG A 174 -20.46 16.05 -9.43
N VAL A 175 -20.44 14.72 -9.32
CA VAL A 175 -19.89 14.03 -8.13
C VAL A 175 -18.40 14.32 -7.97
N ASN A 176 -17.63 14.29 -9.06
CA ASN A 176 -16.21 14.66 -9.03
C ASN A 176 -16.00 16.07 -8.48
N ARG A 177 -16.76 17.06 -8.97
CA ARG A 177 -16.67 18.44 -8.49
C ARG A 177 -16.99 18.55 -7.00
N GLU A 178 -18.08 17.94 -6.54
CA GLU A 178 -18.45 17.98 -5.12
C GLU A 178 -17.40 17.29 -4.24
N LEU A 179 -16.84 16.15 -4.67
CA LEU A 179 -15.77 15.46 -3.94
C LEU A 179 -14.49 16.29 -3.88
N ASN A 180 -14.08 16.93 -4.98
CA ASN A 180 -12.97 17.87 -4.96
C ASN A 180 -13.22 19.02 -3.97
N ALA A 181 -14.42 19.62 -3.98
CA ALA A 181 -14.77 20.67 -3.02
C ALA A 181 -14.69 20.19 -1.56
N VAL A 182 -15.13 18.97 -1.28
CA VAL A 182 -15.02 18.36 0.07
C VAL A 182 -13.56 18.14 0.45
N LEU A 183 -12.72 17.61 -0.44
CA LEU A 183 -11.28 17.41 -0.21
C LEU A 183 -10.54 18.73 0.05
N MET A 184 -11.08 19.87 -0.40
CA MET A 184 -10.50 21.18 -0.14
C MET A 184 -10.84 21.75 1.24
N ARG A 185 -11.84 21.22 1.94
CA ARG A 185 -12.25 21.73 3.26
C ARG A 185 -11.14 21.51 4.29
N ALA A 186 -10.93 22.50 5.17
CA ALA A 186 -9.87 22.47 6.17
C ALA A 186 -9.96 21.25 7.10
N ASP A 187 -11.16 20.94 7.59
CA ASP A 187 -11.40 19.79 8.47
C ASP A 187 -11.12 18.44 7.78
N VAL A 188 -11.38 18.34 6.48
CA VAL A 188 -11.08 17.15 5.68
C VAL A 188 -9.57 17.04 5.42
N ARG A 189 -8.93 18.13 4.98
CA ARG A 189 -7.47 18.19 4.78
C ARG A 189 -6.72 17.80 6.04
N GLU A 190 -7.13 18.32 7.18
CA GLU A 190 -6.54 18.02 8.47
C GLU A 190 -6.70 16.53 8.82
N ARG A 191 -7.88 15.94 8.62
CA ARG A 191 -8.10 14.51 8.87
C ARG A 191 -7.25 13.60 7.98
N PHE A 192 -7.10 13.94 6.70
CA PHE A 192 -6.23 13.19 5.78
C PHE A 192 -4.76 13.31 6.21
N ALA A 193 -4.30 14.54 6.48
CA ALA A 193 -2.94 14.78 6.95
C ALA A 193 -2.64 14.05 8.28
N ASN A 194 -3.56 14.12 9.25
CA ASN A 194 -3.45 13.43 10.54
C ASN A 194 -3.50 11.90 10.42
N SER A 195 -3.96 11.38 9.28
CA SER A 195 -3.95 9.94 8.95
C SER A 195 -2.76 9.55 8.07
N GLY A 196 -1.94 10.50 7.62
CA GLY A 196 -0.83 10.24 6.69
C GLY A 196 -1.28 9.97 5.25
N LEU A 197 -2.53 10.31 4.91
CA LEU A 197 -3.06 10.23 3.55
C LEU A 197 -2.77 11.55 2.82
N GLN A 198 -2.20 11.45 1.62
CA GLN A 198 -1.91 12.61 0.79
C GLN A 198 -3.06 12.80 -0.21
N ILE A 199 -3.87 13.84 -0.01
CA ILE A 199 -4.96 14.17 -0.93
C ILE A 199 -4.41 14.40 -2.35
N THR A 200 -5.05 13.75 -3.33
CA THR A 200 -4.71 13.86 -4.76
C THR A 200 -5.77 14.67 -5.51
N GLY A 201 -7.04 14.23 -5.48
CA GLY A 201 -8.14 14.88 -6.20
C GLY A 201 -7.99 14.79 -7.72
N GLY A 202 -8.46 15.83 -8.42
CA GLY A 202 -8.33 15.98 -9.87
C GLY A 202 -9.54 15.52 -10.66
N THR A 203 -9.36 15.30 -11.96
CA THR A 203 -10.44 14.95 -12.90
C THR A 203 -10.67 13.44 -13.00
N PRO A 204 -11.85 12.98 -13.49
CA PRO A 204 -12.07 11.58 -13.84
C PRO A 204 -11.00 11.04 -14.81
N GLU A 205 -10.53 11.86 -15.75
CA GLU A 205 -9.50 11.52 -16.73
C GLU A 205 -8.13 11.30 -16.07
N ASP A 206 -7.76 12.12 -15.09
CA ASP A 206 -6.50 11.96 -14.35
C ASP A 206 -6.48 10.63 -13.60
N PHE A 207 -7.62 10.27 -12.99
CA PHE A 207 -7.76 9.00 -12.31
C PHE A 207 -7.74 7.82 -13.29
N ALA A 208 -8.41 7.94 -14.44
CA ALA A 208 -8.37 6.93 -15.51
C ALA A 208 -6.92 6.65 -15.99
N ARG A 209 -6.11 7.70 -16.16
CA ARG A 209 -4.69 7.55 -16.55
C ARG A 209 -3.87 6.85 -15.46
N SER A 210 -4.13 7.16 -14.19
CA SER A 210 -3.47 6.50 -13.05
C SER A 210 -3.81 5.01 -12.99
N LEU A 211 -5.10 4.66 -13.16
CA LEU A 211 -5.55 3.27 -13.23
C LEU A 211 -4.89 2.50 -14.38
N ARG A 212 -4.82 3.11 -15.57
CA ARG A 212 -4.19 2.53 -16.76
C ARG A 212 -2.70 2.24 -16.51
N ARG A 213 -1.96 3.25 -16.02
CA ARG A 213 -0.53 3.13 -15.69
C ARG A 213 -0.29 1.97 -14.72
N ASP A 214 -1.08 1.90 -13.65
CA ASP A 214 -0.89 0.89 -12.61
C ASP A 214 -1.27 -0.51 -13.10
N TYR A 215 -2.38 -0.66 -13.84
CA TYR A 215 -2.74 -1.93 -14.47
C TYR A 215 -1.63 -2.44 -15.38
N ASP A 216 -1.02 -1.56 -16.18
CA ASP A 216 0.03 -1.95 -17.12
C ASP A 216 1.33 -2.31 -16.38
N LYS A 217 1.71 -1.50 -15.37
CA LYS A 217 2.87 -1.76 -14.49
C LYS A 217 2.74 -3.11 -13.78
N TYR A 218 1.63 -3.33 -13.07
CA TYR A 218 1.43 -4.56 -12.31
C TYR A 218 1.20 -5.76 -13.24
N GLY A 219 0.46 -5.58 -14.33
CA GLY A 219 0.25 -6.65 -15.31
C GLY A 219 1.55 -7.14 -15.94
N ALA A 220 2.48 -6.24 -16.26
CA ALA A 220 3.80 -6.62 -16.77
C ALA A 220 4.59 -7.43 -15.73
N ALA A 221 4.63 -6.97 -14.48
CA ALA A 221 5.31 -7.67 -13.39
C ALA A 221 4.72 -9.06 -13.12
N LEU A 222 3.39 -9.16 -13.06
CA LEU A 222 2.69 -10.42 -12.76
C LEU A 222 2.82 -11.45 -13.89
N ARG A 223 2.73 -11.02 -15.15
CA ARG A 223 2.99 -11.90 -16.30
C ARG A 223 4.44 -12.39 -16.33
N ALA A 224 5.40 -11.51 -16.04
CA ALA A 224 6.81 -11.90 -15.95
C ALA A 224 7.06 -12.90 -14.81
N ALA A 225 6.29 -12.81 -13.72
CA ALA A 225 6.31 -13.76 -12.61
C ALA A 225 5.53 -15.07 -12.89
N GLY A 226 4.96 -15.25 -14.08
CA GLY A 226 4.21 -16.45 -14.45
C GLY A 226 2.84 -16.58 -13.78
N VAL A 227 2.32 -15.51 -13.17
CA VAL A 227 0.99 -15.52 -12.54
C VAL A 227 -0.07 -15.72 -13.61
N GLN A 228 -0.95 -16.70 -13.38
CA GLN A 228 -2.12 -16.96 -14.20
C GLN A 228 -3.38 -16.76 -13.36
N PRO A 229 -4.47 -16.24 -13.94
CA PRO A 229 -5.74 -16.17 -13.25
C PRO A 229 -6.25 -17.57 -12.91
N GLU A 230 -6.54 -17.79 -11.63
CA GLU A 230 -7.19 -19.01 -11.14
C GLU A 230 -8.71 -18.87 -11.16
#